data_AF-A0A7K5I9F6-F1
#
_entry.id   AF-A0A7K5I9F6-F1
#
_cell.length_a   1.000
_cell.length_b   1.000
_cell.length_c   1.000
_cell.angle_alpha   90.00
_cell.angle_beta   90.00
_cell.angle_gamma   90.00
#
_symmetry.space_group_name_H-M   'P 1'
#
loop_
_entity.id
_entity.type
_entity.pdbx_description
1 polymer ?
#
loop_
_entity_poly.entity_id
_entity_poly.type
_entity_poly.pdbx_seq_one_letter_code
_entity_poly.pdbx_strand_id
1 'polypeptide(L)'
;IIDPYVPPEGDARLTSLSKDGLKQKMEKLRQSAASQLAYVSPLELPWGAELLLGSLLQWHVLFSTLYCRVCFTYSFNKQKLHSLVTERCYPEMVRGNRYKTIRWSFVESLEPPRVVHVRCDSIVNRGNLYGQVTVRMHTRQILAIYDRFGRLMYGGEQVPRDVLEYVVFERYLVNPYGTWRMHGKIIPEWAPPKEPIVKTVMIPGPTLDPSQEYE
;
A
#
# COMPACT_ATOMS: atom_id res chain seq x y z
N ILE A 1 3.21 -10.03 1.87
CA ILE A 1 4.13 -9.52 0.82
C ILE A 1 5.26 -10.52 0.72
N ILE A 2 5.43 -11.14 -0.45
CA ILE A 2 6.43 -12.21 -0.68
C ILE A 2 7.84 -11.61 -0.75
N ASP A 3 8.02 -10.62 -1.61
CA ASP A 3 9.29 -9.92 -1.84
C ASP A 3 8.98 -8.42 -1.87
N PRO A 4 9.30 -7.65 -0.80
CA PRO A 4 8.95 -6.25 -0.72
C PRO A 4 9.76 -5.45 -1.75
N TYR A 5 9.06 -4.71 -2.60
CA TYR A 5 9.70 -3.76 -3.49
C TYR A 5 10.40 -2.67 -2.68
N VAL A 6 11.70 -2.50 -2.89
CA VAL A 6 12.49 -1.42 -2.29
C VAL A 6 12.50 -0.24 -3.26
N PRO A 7 11.80 0.86 -2.96
CA PRO A 7 11.77 2.03 -3.83
C PRO A 7 13.11 2.77 -3.77
N PRO A 8 13.67 3.20 -4.92
CA PRO A 8 14.96 3.88 -4.96
C PRO A 8 14.90 5.22 -4.22
N GLU A 9 15.96 5.54 -3.48
CA GLU A 9 16.10 6.84 -2.83
C GLU A 9 16.19 7.93 -3.90
N GLY A 10 15.36 8.96 -3.78
CA GLY A 10 15.26 10.00 -4.81
C GLY A 10 14.15 9.77 -5.85
N ASP A 11 13.25 8.81 -5.67
CA ASP A 11 11.99 8.82 -6.44
C ASP A 11 11.17 10.11 -6.18
N ALA A 12 11.46 10.83 -5.08
CA ALA A 12 10.98 12.19 -4.78
C ALA A 12 11.92 13.33 -5.25
N ARG A 13 13.17 13.07 -5.67
CA ARG A 13 14.16 14.06 -6.10
C ARG A 13 15.10 13.48 -7.16
N LEU A 14 15.13 14.08 -8.36
CA LEU A 14 16.05 13.75 -9.46
C LEU A 14 17.49 13.54 -8.94
N THR A 15 17.98 12.31 -9.07
CA THR A 15 19.12 11.72 -8.35
C THR A 15 20.49 12.38 -8.62
N SER A 16 21.33 12.45 -7.59
CA SER A 16 22.80 12.54 -7.70
C SER A 16 23.44 11.15 -7.51
N LEU A 17 24.46 10.84 -8.30
CA LEU A 17 25.15 9.54 -8.35
C LEU A 17 25.92 9.27 -7.03
N SER A 18 25.39 8.41 -6.16
CA SER A 18 26.06 7.90 -4.95
C SER A 18 26.27 6.37 -5.03
N LYS A 19 27.15 5.82 -4.17
CA LYS A 19 27.42 4.38 -4.02
C LYS A 19 26.15 3.57 -3.72
N ASP A 20 25.20 4.17 -3.01
CA ASP A 20 23.90 3.57 -2.72
C ASP A 20 23.03 3.44 -3.99
N GLY A 21 23.21 4.33 -4.96
CA GLY A 21 22.55 4.25 -6.26
C GLY A 21 22.97 3.03 -7.10
N LEU A 22 24.16 2.47 -6.87
CA LEU A 22 24.65 1.29 -7.59
C LEU A 22 24.02 0.01 -7.04
N LYS A 23 23.86 -0.09 -5.70
CA LYS A 23 23.07 -1.14 -5.05
C LYS A 23 21.61 -1.09 -5.51
N GLN A 24 21.00 0.10 -5.51
CA GLN A 24 19.63 0.30 -5.98
C GLN A 24 19.44 -0.09 -7.44
N LYS A 25 20.42 0.17 -8.32
CA LYS A 25 20.37 -0.27 -9.74
C LYS A 25 20.44 -1.80 -9.86
N MET A 26 21.30 -2.46 -9.11
CA MET A 26 21.39 -3.93 -9.10
C MET A 26 20.09 -4.55 -8.58
N GLU A 27 19.52 -3.99 -7.52
CA GLU A 27 18.25 -4.41 -6.94
C GLU A 27 17.10 -4.24 -7.93
N LYS A 28 17.04 -3.09 -8.62
CA LYS A 28 16.05 -2.82 -9.67
C LYS A 28 16.16 -3.80 -10.84
N LEU A 29 17.37 -4.15 -11.27
CA LEU A 29 17.59 -5.15 -12.33
C LEU A 29 17.11 -6.53 -11.87
N ARG A 30 17.45 -6.95 -10.66
CA ARG A 30 16.98 -8.22 -10.07
C ARG A 30 15.45 -8.25 -9.96
N GLN A 31 14.85 -7.17 -9.48
CA GLN A 31 13.40 -7.03 -9.35
C GLN A 31 12.71 -7.08 -10.71
N SER A 32 13.26 -6.40 -11.72
CA SER A 32 12.79 -6.38 -13.10
C SER A 32 12.89 -7.75 -13.76
N ALA A 33 14.03 -8.45 -13.65
CA ALA A 33 14.19 -9.78 -14.23
C ALA A 33 13.15 -10.77 -13.65
N ALA A 34 12.98 -10.76 -12.33
CA ALA A 34 12.00 -11.62 -11.69
C ALA A 34 10.54 -11.16 -11.92
N SER A 35 10.28 -9.88 -12.25
CA SER A 35 8.92 -9.43 -12.61
C SER A 35 8.56 -9.82 -14.04
N GLN A 36 9.53 -9.84 -14.96
CA GLN A 36 9.34 -10.39 -16.30
C GLN A 36 9.02 -11.89 -16.23
N LEU A 37 9.73 -12.66 -15.41
CA LEU A 37 9.40 -14.07 -15.17
C LEU A 37 8.00 -14.24 -14.58
N ALA A 38 7.62 -13.40 -13.61
CA ALA A 38 6.30 -13.41 -13.00
C ALA A 38 5.16 -13.01 -13.95
N TYR A 39 5.45 -12.33 -15.06
CA TYR A 39 4.48 -12.08 -16.14
C TYR A 39 4.29 -13.31 -17.02
N VAL A 40 5.34 -14.11 -17.21
CA VAL A 40 5.31 -15.34 -18.02
C VAL A 40 4.62 -16.48 -17.28
N SER A 41 4.84 -16.65 -15.97
CA SER A 41 4.26 -17.78 -15.21
C SER A 41 2.72 -17.86 -15.26
N PRO A 42 1.97 -16.75 -15.15
CA PRO A 42 0.51 -16.78 -15.32
C PRO A 42 0.07 -17.11 -16.75
N LEU A 43 0.87 -16.82 -17.77
CA LEU A 43 0.53 -17.09 -19.18
C LEU A 43 0.41 -18.60 -19.46
N GLU A 44 1.03 -19.44 -18.63
CA GLU A 44 0.90 -20.90 -18.68
C GLU A 44 -0.49 -21.39 -18.21
N LEU A 45 -1.27 -20.54 -17.54
CA LEU A 45 -2.63 -20.85 -17.11
C LEU A 45 -3.64 -20.55 -18.23
N PRO A 46 -4.70 -21.35 -18.41
CA PRO A 46 -5.66 -21.21 -19.52
C PRO A 46 -6.32 -19.83 -19.64
N TRP A 47 -6.45 -19.12 -18.52
CA TRP A 47 -7.07 -17.79 -18.41
C TRP A 47 -6.02 -16.67 -18.19
N GLY A 48 -4.72 -17.00 -18.23
CA GLY A 48 -3.62 -16.07 -18.00
C GLY A 48 -3.45 -15.00 -19.08
N ALA A 49 -3.72 -15.35 -20.34
CA ALA A 49 -3.63 -14.43 -21.46
C ALA A 49 -4.69 -13.30 -21.39
N GLU A 50 -5.92 -13.63 -20.94
CA GLU A 50 -7.00 -12.66 -20.72
C GLU A 50 -6.67 -11.69 -19.58
N LEU A 51 -5.97 -12.20 -18.55
CA LEU A 51 -5.51 -11.43 -17.39
C LEU A 51 -4.46 -10.38 -17.77
N LEU A 52 -3.66 -10.62 -18.81
CA LEU A 52 -2.50 -9.79 -19.18
C LEU A 52 -2.74 -8.91 -20.42
N LEU A 53 -3.45 -9.40 -21.45
CA LEU A 53 -3.70 -8.65 -22.69
C LEU A 53 -4.85 -7.65 -22.59
N GLY A 54 -5.90 -7.91 -21.80
CA GLY A 54 -7.03 -6.98 -21.66
C GLY A 54 -6.74 -5.75 -20.81
N SER A 55 -5.61 -5.72 -20.11
CA SER A 55 -5.53 -5.05 -18.82
C SER A 55 -4.41 -4.01 -18.70
N LEU A 56 -3.40 -3.94 -19.57
CA LEU A 56 -2.29 -2.98 -19.44
C LEU A 56 -2.72 -1.51 -19.38
N LEU A 57 -3.73 -1.10 -20.16
CA LEU A 57 -4.34 0.23 -20.09
C LEU A 57 -5.39 0.35 -18.97
N GLN A 58 -5.99 -0.76 -18.55
CA GLN A 58 -7.12 -0.78 -17.62
C GLN A 58 -6.68 -0.95 -16.15
N TRP A 59 -5.48 -1.48 -15.87
CA TRP A 59 -4.94 -1.67 -14.52
C TRP A 59 -4.84 -0.36 -13.77
N HIS A 60 -4.40 0.70 -14.45
CA HIS A 60 -4.24 2.01 -13.84
C HIS A 60 -5.59 2.52 -13.30
N VAL A 61 -6.64 2.36 -14.09
CA VAL A 61 -8.01 2.72 -13.73
C VAL A 61 -8.58 1.76 -12.68
N LEU A 62 -8.35 0.45 -12.83
CA LEU A 62 -8.85 -0.57 -11.91
C LEU A 62 -8.26 -0.43 -10.51
N PHE A 63 -6.93 -0.27 -10.39
CA PHE A 63 -6.28 -0.12 -9.09
C PHE A 63 -6.56 1.22 -8.44
N SER A 64 -6.60 2.30 -9.23
CA SER A 64 -7.01 3.62 -8.72
C SER A 64 -8.47 3.60 -8.23
N THR A 65 -9.39 3.05 -9.01
CA THR A 65 -10.80 2.91 -8.60
C THR A 65 -10.97 1.97 -7.41
N LEU A 66 -10.19 0.89 -7.33
CA LEU A 66 -10.20 -0.03 -6.19
C LEU A 66 -9.69 0.68 -4.93
N TYR A 67 -8.61 1.43 -5.02
CA TYR A 67 -8.07 2.24 -3.92
C TYR A 67 -9.10 3.25 -3.42
N CYS A 68 -9.69 4.05 -4.33
CA CYS A 68 -10.74 5.01 -3.99
C CYS A 68 -11.97 4.32 -3.38
N ARG A 69 -12.37 3.16 -3.91
CA ARG A 69 -13.48 2.37 -3.36
C ARG A 69 -13.18 1.87 -1.96
N VAL A 70 -11.97 1.38 -1.70
CA VAL A 70 -11.55 0.92 -0.37
C VAL A 70 -11.59 2.08 0.64
N CYS A 71 -10.98 3.21 0.30
CA CYS A 71 -10.94 4.39 1.16
C CYS A 71 -12.34 4.98 1.40
N PHE A 72 -13.21 4.99 0.39
CA PHE A 72 -14.58 5.47 0.51
C PHE A 72 -15.48 4.50 1.30
N THR A 73 -15.37 3.19 1.05
CA THR A 73 -16.21 2.17 1.72
C THR A 73 -15.82 1.90 3.16
N TYR A 74 -14.60 2.30 3.57
CA TYR A 74 -14.12 2.19 4.94
C TYR A 74 -15.13 2.75 5.96
N SER A 75 -15.74 3.90 5.66
CA SER A 75 -16.64 4.58 6.59
C SER A 75 -18.06 4.01 6.63
N PHE A 76 -18.46 3.15 5.68
CA PHE A 76 -19.87 2.83 5.45
C PHE A 76 -20.23 1.34 5.41
N ASN A 77 -19.37 0.44 4.91
CA ASN A 77 -19.79 -0.95 4.68
C ASN A 77 -18.69 -1.99 4.92
N LYS A 78 -18.81 -2.74 6.02
CA LYS A 78 -17.86 -3.81 6.39
C LYS A 78 -17.85 -4.98 5.41
N GLN A 79 -19.01 -5.40 4.91
CA GLN A 79 -19.11 -6.55 4.00
C GLN A 79 -18.43 -6.24 2.66
N LYS A 80 -18.66 -5.03 2.15
CA LYS A 80 -18.02 -4.57 0.92
C LYS A 80 -16.51 -4.37 1.12
N LEU A 81 -16.06 -4.01 2.32
CA LEU A 81 -14.63 -3.89 2.60
C LEU A 81 -13.92 -5.26 2.53
N HIS A 82 -14.54 -6.34 3.01
CA HIS A 82 -13.99 -7.69 2.92
C HIS A 82 -13.85 -8.23 1.48
N SER A 83 -14.63 -7.73 0.53
CA SER A 83 -14.48 -8.12 -0.88
C SER A 83 -13.36 -7.36 -1.61
N LEU A 84 -12.97 -6.18 -1.10
CA LEU A 84 -11.96 -5.31 -1.71
C LEU A 84 -10.57 -5.44 -1.06
N VAL A 85 -10.52 -5.86 0.19
CA VAL A 85 -9.30 -5.95 1.01
C VAL A 85 -9.08 -7.40 1.44
N THR A 86 -7.83 -7.83 1.49
CA THR A 86 -7.45 -9.15 2.00
C THR A 86 -7.67 -9.26 3.52
N GLU A 87 -7.73 -10.49 4.01
CA GLU A 87 -7.90 -10.79 5.43
C GLU A 87 -6.72 -10.27 6.28
N ARG A 88 -5.54 -10.11 5.67
CA ARG A 88 -4.35 -9.54 6.30
C ARG A 88 -4.44 -8.02 6.47
N CYS A 89 -4.84 -7.31 5.42
CA CYS A 89 -4.87 -5.83 5.43
C CYS A 89 -6.09 -5.28 6.21
N TYR A 90 -7.20 -6.03 6.24
CA TYR A 90 -8.41 -5.63 6.96
C TYR A 90 -8.18 -5.24 8.43
N PRO A 91 -7.54 -6.05 9.29
CA PRO A 91 -7.31 -5.69 10.69
C PRO A 91 -6.40 -4.47 10.83
N GLU A 92 -5.40 -4.28 9.97
CA GLU A 92 -4.51 -3.12 10.03
C GLU A 92 -5.27 -1.81 9.78
N MET A 93 -6.20 -1.82 8.82
CA MET A 93 -7.03 -0.65 8.52
C MET A 93 -8.07 -0.34 9.61
N VAL A 94 -8.69 -1.38 10.18
CA VAL A 94 -9.86 -1.22 11.06
C VAL A 94 -9.49 -1.10 12.54
N ARG A 95 -8.46 -1.81 13.04
CA ARG A 95 -8.17 -1.90 14.49
C ARG A 95 -7.93 -0.54 15.14
N GLY A 96 -7.11 0.33 14.54
CA GLY A 96 -6.78 1.65 15.09
C GLY A 96 -7.91 2.68 14.99
N ASN A 97 -8.89 2.42 14.13
CA ASN A 97 -9.85 3.41 13.67
C ASN A 97 -11.31 3.05 14.01
N ARG A 98 -11.55 1.96 14.75
CA ARG A 98 -12.89 1.45 15.08
C ARG A 98 -13.82 2.48 15.74
N TYR A 99 -13.25 3.40 16.52
CA TYR A 99 -14.00 4.43 17.24
C TYR A 99 -13.64 5.84 16.74
N LYS A 100 -13.23 5.97 15.48
CA LYS A 100 -12.88 7.26 14.87
C LYS A 100 -13.71 7.46 13.62
N THR A 101 -14.09 8.69 13.36
CA THR A 101 -14.75 9.06 12.12
C THR A 101 -13.70 9.52 11.13
N ILE A 102 -13.57 8.85 9.99
CA ILE A 102 -12.62 9.21 8.94
C ILE A 102 -13.39 9.84 7.79
N ARG A 103 -12.99 11.06 7.45
CA ARG A 103 -13.37 11.71 6.19
C ARG A 103 -12.15 11.70 5.29
N TRP A 104 -12.28 11.00 4.18
CA TRP A 104 -11.26 10.92 3.14
C TRP A 104 -11.88 11.30 1.81
N SER A 105 -11.19 12.12 1.03
CA SER A 105 -11.57 12.40 -0.33
C SER A 105 -10.37 12.37 -1.27
N PHE A 106 -10.64 11.86 -2.47
CA PHE A 106 -9.71 11.88 -3.58
C PHE A 106 -9.89 13.19 -4.36
N VAL A 107 -8.82 13.95 -4.51
CA VAL A 107 -8.87 15.23 -5.25
C VAL A 107 -8.46 14.99 -6.69
N GLU A 108 -7.19 14.64 -6.90
CA GLU A 108 -6.61 14.46 -8.22
C GLU A 108 -5.43 13.47 -8.19
N SER A 109 -5.10 12.89 -9.35
CA SER A 109 -3.88 12.10 -9.53
C SER A 109 -2.83 13.01 -10.14
N LEU A 110 -1.73 13.27 -9.43
CA LEU A 110 -0.63 14.10 -9.95
C LEU A 110 0.13 13.36 -11.05
N GLU A 111 0.40 12.08 -10.81
CA GLU A 111 0.94 11.18 -11.82
C GLU A 111 0.00 9.99 -12.02
N PRO A 112 -0.03 9.41 -13.23
CA PRO A 112 -0.75 8.16 -13.43
C PRO A 112 -0.12 7.06 -12.57
N PRO A 113 -0.93 6.18 -11.94
CA PRO A 113 -0.41 5.08 -11.15
C PRO A 113 0.41 4.14 -12.04
N ARG A 114 1.56 3.66 -11.57
CA ARG A 114 2.46 2.80 -12.37
C ARG A 114 2.63 1.46 -11.69
N VAL A 115 2.50 0.38 -12.44
CA VAL A 115 2.90 -0.96 -11.98
C VAL A 115 4.43 -0.99 -11.94
N VAL A 116 4.98 -1.23 -10.75
CA VAL A 116 6.43 -1.21 -10.54
C VAL A 116 7.00 -2.62 -10.46
N HIS A 117 6.28 -3.50 -9.78
CA HIS A 117 6.78 -4.83 -9.44
C HIS A 117 5.65 -5.84 -9.42
N VAL A 118 5.90 -6.99 -10.03
CA VAL A 118 4.97 -8.11 -10.10
C VAL A 118 5.68 -9.35 -9.62
N ARG A 119 5.00 -10.12 -8.78
CA ARG A 119 5.49 -11.39 -8.23
C ARG A 119 4.37 -12.40 -8.27
N CYS A 120 4.68 -13.60 -8.73
CA CYS A 120 3.78 -14.74 -8.71
C CYS A 120 4.51 -15.84 -7.98
N ASP A 121 3.95 -16.34 -6.88
CA ASP A 121 4.58 -17.41 -6.11
C ASP A 121 3.55 -18.38 -5.53
N SER A 122 3.97 -19.62 -5.32
CA SER A 122 3.18 -20.64 -4.66
C SER A 122 3.45 -20.61 -3.16
N ILE A 123 2.47 -20.18 -2.37
CA ILE A 123 2.61 -20.11 -0.92
C ILE A 123 2.19 -21.46 -0.33
N VAL A 124 3.12 -22.11 0.39
CA VAL A 124 2.94 -23.34 1.19
C VAL A 124 2.64 -24.62 0.38
N ASN A 125 1.70 -24.60 -0.57
CA ASN A 125 1.36 -25.72 -1.45
C ASN A 125 1.63 -25.38 -2.92
N ARG A 126 2.24 -26.31 -3.67
CA ARG A 126 2.50 -26.17 -5.13
C ARG A 126 1.24 -25.94 -5.97
N GLY A 127 0.07 -26.23 -5.42
CA GLY A 127 -1.22 -25.98 -6.07
C GLY A 127 -1.81 -24.59 -5.84
N ASN A 128 -1.30 -23.81 -4.89
CA ASN A 128 -1.88 -22.52 -4.50
C ASN A 128 -1.01 -21.35 -4.98
N LEU A 129 -1.30 -20.86 -6.19
CA LEU A 129 -0.58 -19.73 -6.78
C LEU A 129 -1.24 -18.40 -6.41
N TYR A 130 -0.44 -17.44 -5.92
CA TYR A 130 -0.85 -16.08 -5.64
C TYR A 130 -0.06 -15.09 -6.49
N GLY A 131 -0.76 -14.14 -7.10
CA GLY A 131 -0.16 -13.02 -7.83
C GLY A 131 -0.20 -11.76 -6.98
N GLN A 132 0.95 -11.13 -6.76
CA GLN A 132 1.11 -9.85 -6.08
C GLN A 132 1.60 -8.80 -7.07
N VAL A 133 0.96 -7.63 -7.05
CA VAL A 133 1.28 -6.49 -7.91
C VAL A 133 1.46 -5.26 -7.04
N THR A 134 2.63 -4.64 -7.13
CA THR A 134 2.94 -3.39 -6.45
C THR A 134 2.77 -2.23 -7.42
N VAL A 135 1.93 -1.27 -7.02
CA VAL A 135 1.58 -0.08 -7.80
C VAL A 135 2.05 1.16 -7.06
N ARG A 136 2.85 1.99 -7.74
CA ARG A 136 3.22 3.34 -7.28
C ARG A 136 2.08 4.28 -7.61
N MET A 137 1.56 4.96 -6.60
CA MET A 137 0.51 5.96 -6.71
C MET A 137 1.05 7.30 -6.20
N HIS A 138 0.88 8.35 -7.00
CA HIS A 138 1.19 9.72 -6.60
C HIS A 138 -0.06 10.56 -6.77
N THR A 139 -0.72 10.82 -5.65
CA THR A 139 -2.09 11.35 -5.64
C THR A 139 -2.22 12.47 -4.62
N ARG A 140 -3.16 13.37 -4.89
CA ARG A 140 -3.53 14.43 -3.98
C ARG A 140 -4.80 14.04 -3.24
N GLN A 141 -4.71 13.96 -1.92
CA GLN A 141 -5.75 13.43 -1.04
C GLN A 141 -6.04 14.42 0.08
N ILE A 142 -7.28 14.40 0.56
CA ILE A 142 -7.67 15.11 1.79
C ILE A 142 -8.04 14.05 2.82
N LEU A 143 -7.52 14.21 4.03
CA LEU A 143 -7.77 13.31 5.14
C LEU A 143 -8.05 14.13 6.40
N ALA A 144 -9.19 13.87 7.02
CA ALA A 144 -9.56 14.38 8.33
C ALA A 144 -10.03 13.23 9.22
N ILE A 145 -9.39 13.07 10.37
CA ILE A 145 -9.74 12.05 11.37
C ILE A 145 -10.31 12.75 12.59
N TYR A 146 -11.51 12.35 12.98
CA TYR A 146 -12.18 12.86 14.17
C TYR A 146 -12.19 11.81 15.28
N ASP A 147 -12.11 12.29 16.52
CA ASP A 147 -12.28 11.49 17.73
C ASP A 147 -13.72 11.00 17.88
N ARG A 148 -13.98 10.14 18.87
CA ARG A 148 -15.32 9.68 19.28
C ARG A 148 -16.29 10.83 19.55
N PHE A 149 -15.75 11.96 20.00
CA PHE A 149 -16.51 13.17 20.33
C PHE A 149 -16.60 14.17 19.17
N GLY A 150 -16.16 13.81 17.97
CA GLY A 150 -16.24 14.68 16.80
C GLY A 150 -15.19 15.81 16.75
N ARG A 151 -14.19 15.79 17.64
CA ARG A 151 -13.05 16.75 17.60
C ARG A 151 -12.02 16.31 16.58
N LEU A 152 -11.45 17.24 15.82
CA LEU A 152 -10.39 16.96 14.87
C LEU A 152 -9.13 16.46 15.60
N MET A 153 -8.64 15.28 15.20
CA MET A 153 -7.44 14.66 15.76
C MET A 153 -6.23 14.79 14.83
N TYR A 154 -6.45 14.70 13.52
CA TYR A 154 -5.39 14.62 12.53
C TYR A 154 -5.87 15.13 11.16
N GLY A 155 -4.97 15.80 10.45
CA GLY A 155 -5.20 16.34 9.12
C GLY A 155 -6.16 17.53 9.10
N GLY A 156 -6.76 17.78 7.94
CA GLY A 156 -7.69 18.89 7.73
C GLY A 156 -8.62 18.60 6.57
N GLU A 157 -9.88 19.04 6.68
CA GLU A 157 -10.93 18.74 5.69
C GLU A 157 -10.81 19.54 4.39
N GLN A 158 -10.05 20.64 4.40
CA GLN A 158 -9.93 21.56 3.27
C GLN A 158 -8.52 21.62 2.69
N VAL A 159 -7.54 20.96 3.32
CA VAL A 159 -6.14 21.06 2.94
C VAL A 159 -5.76 19.80 2.17
N PRO A 160 -5.68 19.86 0.83
CA PRO A 160 -5.23 18.74 0.04
C PRO A 160 -3.72 18.54 0.20
N ARG A 161 -3.31 17.28 0.30
CA ARG A 161 -1.92 16.86 0.49
C ARG A 161 -1.48 15.88 -0.57
N ASP A 162 -0.22 16.02 -0.97
CA ASP A 162 0.41 15.16 -1.95
C ASP A 162 0.97 13.93 -1.24
N VAL A 163 0.61 12.76 -1.77
CA VAL A 163 0.83 11.48 -1.11
C VAL A 163 1.39 10.50 -2.14
N LEU A 164 2.64 10.07 -1.89
CA LEU A 164 3.35 9.05 -2.67
C LEU A 164 3.32 7.72 -1.91
N GLU A 165 2.73 6.69 -2.52
CA GLU A 165 2.51 5.40 -1.87
C GLU A 165 2.75 4.23 -2.83
N TYR A 166 3.25 3.12 -2.30
CA TYR A 166 3.37 1.86 -3.02
C TYR A 166 2.37 0.87 -2.45
N VAL A 167 1.26 0.69 -3.16
CA VAL A 167 0.15 -0.18 -2.74
C VAL A 167 0.35 -1.56 -3.37
N VAL A 168 0.25 -2.60 -2.56
CA VAL A 168 0.36 -3.99 -2.99
C VAL A 168 -1.04 -4.58 -3.10
N PHE A 169 -1.37 -5.09 -4.27
CA PHE A 169 -2.56 -5.87 -4.53
C PHE A 169 -2.21 -7.35 -4.64
N GLU A 170 -3.14 -8.20 -4.23
CA GLU A 170 -3.02 -9.64 -4.31
C GLU A 170 -4.26 -10.24 -4.95
N ARG A 171 -4.05 -11.26 -5.78
CA ARG A 171 -5.09 -12.11 -6.33
C ARG A 171 -4.69 -13.56 -6.17
N TYR A 172 -5.65 -14.38 -5.73
CA TYR A 172 -5.51 -15.82 -5.81
C TYR A 172 -5.72 -16.25 -7.25
N LEU A 173 -4.67 -16.77 -7.87
CA LEU A 173 -4.64 -17.04 -9.30
C LEU A 173 -5.45 -18.29 -9.63
N VAL A 174 -5.32 -19.37 -8.86
CA VAL A 174 -5.98 -20.66 -9.11
C VAL A 174 -7.50 -20.57 -9.17
N ASN A 175 -8.11 -19.64 -8.42
CA ASN A 175 -9.56 -19.43 -8.45
C ASN A 175 -9.96 -18.55 -9.64
N PRO A 176 -10.80 -19.05 -10.58
CA PRO A 176 -11.26 -18.25 -11.72
C PRO A 176 -12.06 -17.01 -11.29
N TYR A 177 -12.78 -17.09 -10.17
CA TYR A 177 -13.55 -15.96 -9.61
C TYR A 177 -12.73 -15.04 -8.71
N GLY A 178 -11.41 -15.25 -8.62
CA GLY A 178 -10.53 -14.42 -7.82
C GLY A 178 -10.57 -12.97 -8.29
N THR A 179 -10.73 -12.03 -7.35
CA THR A 179 -10.63 -10.60 -7.63
C THR A 179 -9.31 -10.06 -7.09
N TRP A 180 -8.88 -8.91 -7.63
CA TRP A 180 -7.76 -8.17 -7.05
C TRP A 180 -8.21 -7.49 -5.77
N ARG A 181 -7.47 -7.74 -4.69
CA ARG A 181 -7.75 -7.19 -3.37
C ARG A 181 -6.51 -6.50 -2.83
N MET A 182 -6.69 -5.46 -2.04
CA MET A 182 -5.58 -4.76 -1.38
C MET A 182 -4.94 -5.67 -0.32
N HIS A 183 -3.64 -5.88 -0.40
CA HIS A 183 -2.88 -6.74 0.51
C HIS A 183 -2.05 -5.97 1.53
N GLY A 184 -1.51 -4.82 1.14
CA GLY A 184 -0.71 -4.01 2.04
C GLY A 184 -0.15 -2.78 1.37
N LYS A 185 0.64 -2.04 2.14
CA LYS A 185 1.29 -0.81 1.72
C LYS A 185 2.76 -0.87 2.10
N ILE A 186 3.62 -0.50 1.16
CA ILE A 186 5.05 -0.37 1.39
C ILE A 186 5.34 1.11 1.68
N ILE A 187 6.00 1.36 2.79
CA ILE A 187 6.44 2.70 3.21
C ILE A 187 7.96 2.72 3.07
N PRO A 188 8.53 3.57 2.20
CA PRO A 188 9.98 3.74 2.12
C PRO A 188 10.54 4.24 3.44
N GLU A 189 11.77 3.83 3.78
CA GLU A 189 12.49 4.38 4.94
C GLU A 189 12.82 5.88 4.75
N TRP A 190 13.09 6.29 3.51
CA TRP A 190 13.36 7.69 3.15
C TRP A 190 12.11 8.56 3.02
N ALA A 191 10.91 7.99 3.22
CA ALA A 191 9.67 8.76 3.13
C ALA A 191 9.66 9.88 4.19
N PRO A 192 9.15 11.08 3.86
CA PRO A 192 9.05 12.14 4.84
C PRO A 192 8.18 11.67 6.03
N PRO A 193 8.49 12.13 7.25
CA PRO A 193 7.67 11.80 8.41
C PRO A 193 6.25 12.29 8.20
N LYS A 194 5.30 11.56 8.78
CA LYS A 194 3.88 11.95 8.76
C LYS A 194 3.70 13.28 9.51
N GLU A 195 2.60 13.97 9.21
CA GLU A 195 2.27 15.19 9.91
C GLU A 195 2.17 14.94 11.43
N PRO A 196 2.55 15.92 12.26
CA PRO A 196 2.36 15.81 13.68
C PRO A 196 0.86 15.76 14.00
N ILE A 197 0.53 15.04 15.07
CA ILE A 197 -0.82 15.08 15.63
C ILE A 197 -1.05 16.42 16.34
N VAL A 198 -2.31 16.86 16.41
CA VAL A 198 -2.67 18.16 17.02
C VAL A 198 -2.40 18.18 18.53
N LYS A 199 -2.46 17.03 19.19
CA LYS A 199 -2.28 16.91 20.65
C LYS A 199 -0.81 16.70 21.04
N THR A 200 -0.44 17.17 22.23
CA THR A 200 0.83 16.81 22.85
C THR A 200 0.78 15.40 23.45
N VAL A 201 1.93 14.72 23.49
CA VAL A 201 2.08 13.38 24.08
C VAL A 201 3.21 13.46 25.11
N MET A 202 2.94 12.95 26.31
CA MET A 202 3.96 12.72 27.32
C MET A 202 4.40 11.26 27.24
N ILE A 203 5.70 11.03 27.14
CA ILE A 203 6.30 9.71 27.20
C ILE A 203 6.78 9.53 28.65
N PRO A 204 6.21 8.60 29.42
CA PRO A 204 6.64 8.40 30.80
C PRO A 204 8.08 7.88 30.82
N GLY A 205 8.85 8.34 31.81
CA GLY A 205 10.18 7.80 32.08
C GLY A 205 10.14 6.32 32.50
N PRO A 206 11.30 5.68 32.63
CA PRO A 206 11.38 4.31 33.11
C PRO A 206 10.74 4.19 34.51
N THR A 207 9.91 3.17 34.70
CA THR A 207 9.42 2.79 36.02
C THR A 207 10.53 2.02 36.73
N LEU A 208 11.17 2.67 37.69
CA LEU A 208 12.17 2.05 38.53
C LEU A 208 11.52 1.20 39.62
N ASP A 209 12.14 0.06 39.90
CA ASP A 209 11.85 -0.67 41.13
C ASP A 209 12.37 0.13 42.34
N PRO A 210 11.79 -0.02 43.54
CA PRO A 210 12.19 0.73 44.73
C PRO A 210 13.69 0.58 45.10
N SER A 211 14.35 -0.47 44.60
CA SER A 211 15.77 -0.77 44.83
C SER A 211 16.70 -0.24 43.74
N GLN A 212 16.18 0.36 42.67
CA GLN A 212 16.98 0.90 41.57
C GLN A 212 17.03 2.42 41.66
N GLU A 213 18.23 2.98 41.52
CA GLU A 213 18.42 4.41 41.35
C GLU A 213 18.24 4.79 39.87
N TYR A 214 17.82 6.03 39.61
CA TYR A 214 17.71 6.56 38.25
C TYR A 214 19.11 6.88 37.73
N GLU A 215 19.52 6.24 36.64
CA GLU A 215 20.74 6.60 35.87
C GLU A 215 20.43 7.64 34.78
#